data_AF-A0A9P6BIL6-F1
#
_entry.id   AF-A0A9P6BIL6-F1
#
_cell.length_a   1.000
_cell.length_b   1.000
_cell.length_c   1.000
_cell.angle_alpha   90.00
_cell.angle_beta   90.00
_cell.angle_gamma   90.00
#
_symmetry.space_group_name_H-M   'P 1'
#
loop_
_entity.id
_entity.type
_entity.pdbx_description
1 polymer ?
#
loop_
_entity_poly.entity_id
_entity_poly.type
_entity_poly.pdbx_seq_one_letter_code
_entity_poly.pdbx_strand_id
1 'polypeptide(L)'
;MDQTPLFQVIFAWQNNEEGRIQLPGVTLKPEDMNNDIAKFDLDLALWESSGEIVGGLSYSTALFDHSTIERHIGYLQAMLQAMVNNASQSIGAVDILSLSERELLLQTWNSTSMPYPDHLCVHQIFENQVEQSPDVIALVHEDQSLTYRELNTRANRLAL
;
A
#
# COMPACT_ATOMS: atom_id res chain seq x y z
N MET A 1 1.50 -25.26 6.08
CA MET A 1 1.27 -23.90 6.62
C MET A 1 1.03 -24.08 8.10
N ASP A 2 2.10 -24.05 8.88
CA ASP A 2 2.03 -24.17 10.33
C ASP A 2 2.07 -22.76 10.89
N GLN A 3 0.91 -22.14 11.05
CA GLN A 3 0.80 -20.87 11.77
C GLN A 3 0.92 -21.15 13.26
N THR A 4 1.73 -20.35 13.97
CA THR A 4 1.73 -20.33 15.42
C THR A 4 0.36 -19.87 15.91
N PRO A 5 -0.32 -20.63 16.79
CA PRO A 5 -1.77 -20.49 17.01
C PRO A 5 -2.17 -19.28 17.86
N LEU A 6 -1.21 -18.50 18.40
CA LEU A 6 -1.48 -17.44 19.36
C LEU A 6 -0.95 -16.07 18.94
N PHE A 7 0.16 -16.01 18.21
CA PHE A 7 0.75 -14.78 17.71
C PHE A 7 1.61 -15.07 16.49
N GLN A 8 1.77 -14.08 15.61
CA GLN A 8 2.56 -14.18 14.38
C GLN A 8 3.71 -13.16 14.33
N VAL A 9 3.75 -12.24 15.31
CA VAL A 9 4.77 -11.19 15.42
C VAL A 9 5.46 -11.29 16.78
N ILE A 10 6.79 -11.27 16.79
CA ILE A 10 7.60 -11.15 18.00
C ILE A 10 8.27 -9.78 18.05
N PHE A 11 8.28 -9.20 19.26
CA PHE A 11 9.17 -8.12 19.63
C PHE A 11 10.06 -8.61 20.79
N ALA A 12 11.36 -8.63 20.55
CA ALA A 12 12.37 -9.02 21.54
C ALA A 12 13.28 -7.83 21.84
N TRP A 13 13.32 -7.44 23.13
CA TRP A 13 14.29 -6.46 23.64
C TRP A 13 15.36 -7.19 24.44
N GLN A 14 16.57 -7.26 23.91
CA GLN A 14 17.70 -7.91 24.57
C GLN A 14 18.59 -6.85 25.20
N ASN A 15 18.51 -6.71 26.53
CA ASN A 15 19.37 -5.81 27.31
C ASN A 15 20.58 -6.56 27.89
N ASN A 16 21.07 -7.60 27.22
CA ASN A 16 22.25 -8.30 27.71
C ASN A 16 23.46 -7.41 27.43
N GLU A 17 24.19 -7.05 28.49
CA GLU A 17 25.55 -6.55 28.34
C GLU A 17 26.29 -7.51 27.41
N GLU A 18 26.84 -6.99 26.30
CA GLU A 18 27.72 -7.76 25.43
C GLU A 18 28.79 -8.38 26.31
N GLY A 19 28.62 -9.66 26.65
CA GLY A 19 29.59 -10.45 27.37
C GLY A 19 30.78 -10.63 26.44
N ARG A 20 31.64 -9.61 26.36
CA ARG A 20 32.89 -9.69 25.63
C ARG A 20 33.72 -10.73 26.32
N ILE A 21 33.72 -11.94 25.77
CA ILE A 21 34.64 -12.99 26.18
C ILE A 21 36.04 -12.48 25.80
N GLN A 22 36.77 -11.98 26.79
CA GLN A 22 38.16 -11.55 26.58
C GLN A 22 39.06 -12.77 26.69
N LEU A 23 39.56 -13.23 25.55
CA LEU A 23 40.59 -14.27 25.48
C LEU A 23 41.95 -13.58 25.28
N PRO A 24 42.98 -13.88 26.10
CA PRO A 24 44.30 -13.27 25.94
C PRO A 24 44.87 -13.50 24.52
N GLY A 25 45.19 -12.41 23.82
CA GLY A 25 45.77 -12.48 22.48
C GLY A 25 44.77 -12.74 21.33
N VAL A 26 43.46 -12.74 21.59
CA VAL A 26 42.42 -12.99 20.58
C VAL A 26 41.37 -11.89 20.62
N THR A 27 41.15 -11.23 19.47
CA THR A 27 40.02 -10.33 19.27
C THR A 27 38.85 -11.12 18.69
N LEU A 28 37.81 -11.33 19.49
CA LEU A 28 36.56 -11.89 19.00
C LEU A 28 35.73 -10.78 18.36
N LYS A 29 35.25 -11.01 17.14
CA LYS A 29 34.19 -10.22 16.53
C LYS A 29 32.92 -11.07 16.58
N PRO A 30 31.78 -10.52 17.02
CA PRO A 30 30.51 -11.18 16.81
C PRO A 30 30.36 -11.45 15.31
N GLU A 31 30.00 -12.68 14.96
CA GLU A 31 29.60 -13.01 13.61
C GLU A 31 28.08 -12.83 13.56
N ASP A 32 27.61 -11.99 12.63
CA ASP A 32 26.18 -11.81 12.41
C ASP A 32 25.61 -13.16 11.98
N MET A 33 24.96 -13.84 12.92
CA MET A 33 24.25 -15.07 12.62
C MET A 33 23.06 -14.69 11.76
N ASN A 34 23.26 -14.75 10.44
CA ASN A 34 22.21 -14.66 9.45
C ASN A 34 21.32 -15.89 9.63
N ASN A 35 20.38 -15.83 10.56
CA ASN A 35 19.34 -16.85 10.69
C ASN A 35 18.42 -16.67 9.48
N ASP A 36 18.75 -17.36 8.38
CA ASP A 36 18.02 -17.32 7.11
C ASP A 36 16.57 -17.85 7.19
N ILE A 37 16.09 -18.25 8.38
CA ILE A 37 14.77 -18.85 8.57
C ILE A 37 13.99 -18.02 9.59
N ALA A 38 13.03 -17.24 9.10
CA ALA A 38 12.03 -16.59 9.93
C ALA A 38 11.17 -17.66 10.61
N LYS A 39 11.23 -17.70 11.95
CA LYS A 39 10.43 -18.63 12.77
C LYS A 39 8.99 -18.17 12.98
N PHE A 40 8.74 -16.89 12.69
CA PHE A 40 7.46 -16.18 12.77
C PHE A 40 7.28 -15.34 11.50
N ASP A 41 6.08 -14.81 11.28
CA ASP A 41 5.81 -13.96 10.11
C ASP A 41 6.66 -12.68 10.16
N LEU A 42 6.83 -12.10 11.36
CA LEU A 42 7.71 -10.97 11.66
C LEU A 42 8.40 -11.15 13.02
N ASP A 43 9.70 -10.91 13.08
CA ASP A 43 10.51 -10.97 14.31
C ASP A 43 11.42 -9.73 14.41
N LEU A 44 11.06 -8.81 15.30
CA LEU A 44 11.83 -7.60 15.59
C LEU A 44 12.67 -7.82 16.84
N ALA A 45 13.99 -7.87 16.67
CA ALA A 45 14.95 -7.96 17.75
C ALA A 45 15.72 -6.64 17.88
N LEU A 46 15.65 -6.03 19.06
CA LEU A 46 16.35 -4.79 19.41
C LEU A 46 17.24 -4.98 20.64
N TRP A 47 18.34 -4.26 20.70
CA TRP A 47 19.24 -4.18 21.85
C TRP A 47 19.88 -2.79 21.94
N GLU A 48 20.42 -2.45 23.11
CA GLU A 48 21.20 -1.22 23.28
C GLU A 48 22.67 -1.51 23.01
N SER A 49 23.31 -0.69 22.17
CA SER A 49 24.76 -0.72 21.97
C SER A 49 25.29 0.69 21.85
N SER A 50 26.28 1.03 22.68
CA SER A 50 26.96 2.34 22.66
C SER A 50 26.03 3.56 22.77
N GLY A 51 24.89 3.42 23.45
CA GLY A 51 23.89 4.49 23.61
C GLY A 51 22.92 4.64 22.44
N GLU A 52 22.98 3.74 21.46
CA GLU A 52 22.04 3.63 20.35
C GLU A 52 21.18 2.37 20.48
N ILE A 53 19.97 2.41 19.92
CA ILE A 53 19.12 1.23 19.79
C ILE A 53 19.45 0.60 18.44
N VAL A 54 20.00 -0.61 18.47
CA VAL A 54 20.40 -1.38 17.29
C VAL A 54 19.50 -2.61 17.20
N GLY A 55 19.27 -3.11 15.99
CA GLY A 55 18.36 -4.22 15.80
C GLY A 55 18.23 -4.72 14.38
N GLY A 56 17.44 -5.76 14.24
CA GLY A 56 17.07 -6.35 12.96
C GLY A 56 15.61 -6.79 12.96
N LEU A 57 15.01 -6.72 11.77
CA LEU A 57 13.67 -7.26 11.50
C LEU A 57 13.80 -8.43 10.53
N SER A 58 13.49 -9.63 11.01
CA SER A 58 13.40 -10.84 10.19
C SER A 58 11.95 -11.07 9.79
N TYR A 59 11.71 -11.57 8.58
CA TYR A 59 10.35 -11.72 8.06
C TYR A 59 10.22 -12.91 7.11
N SER A 60 9.00 -13.44 7.02
CA SER A 60 8.68 -14.50 6.05
C SER A 60 8.56 -13.93 4.64
N THR A 61 9.48 -14.32 3.76
CA THR A 61 9.47 -13.91 2.33
C THR A 61 8.32 -14.50 1.53
N ALA A 62 7.62 -15.50 2.09
CA ALA A 62 6.36 -16.01 1.52
C ALA A 62 5.19 -15.04 1.74
N LEU A 63 5.30 -14.10 2.69
CA LEU A 63 4.24 -13.16 3.06
C LEU A 63 4.59 -11.71 2.75
N PHE A 64 5.88 -11.34 2.83
CA PHE A 64 6.32 -9.97 2.65
C PHE A 64 7.46 -9.89 1.63
N ASP A 65 7.38 -8.88 0.77
CA ASP A 65 8.52 -8.45 -0.02
C ASP A 65 9.40 -7.47 0.79
N HIS A 66 10.62 -7.28 0.31
CA HIS A 66 11.60 -6.41 0.97
C HIS A 66 11.09 -4.97 1.11
N SER A 67 10.51 -4.41 0.03
CA SER A 67 9.97 -3.04 0.02
C SER A 67 8.86 -2.81 1.04
N THR A 68 8.04 -3.82 1.30
CA THR A 68 6.99 -3.76 2.32
C THR A 68 7.61 -3.63 3.70
N ILE A 69 8.67 -4.40 3.98
CA ILE A 69 9.35 -4.37 5.27
C ILE A 69 10.13 -3.08 5.48
N GLU A 70 10.82 -2.57 4.46
CA GLU A 70 11.47 -1.25 4.51
C GLU A 70 10.46 -0.16 4.88
N ARG A 71 9.27 -0.21 4.29
CA ARG A 71 8.18 0.71 4.61
C ARG A 71 7.67 0.56 6.05
N HIS A 72 7.54 -0.67 6.56
CA HIS A 72 7.15 -0.92 7.95
C HIS A 72 8.20 -0.40 8.95
N ILE A 73 9.49 -0.55 8.64
CA ILE A 73 10.58 0.04 9.44
C ILE A 73 10.47 1.57 9.45
N GLY A 74 10.18 2.19 8.30
CA GLY A 74 9.92 3.63 8.21
C GLY A 74 8.76 4.08 9.11
N TYR A 75 7.67 3.31 9.16
CA TYR A 75 6.54 3.60 10.05
C TYR A 75 6.90 3.51 11.53
N LEU A 76 7.68 2.49 11.91
CA LEU A 76 8.17 2.35 13.28
C LEU A 76 9.03 3.55 13.67
N GLN A 77 9.94 3.98 12.79
CA GLN A 77 10.78 5.16 13.01
C GLN A 77 9.94 6.45 13.16
N ALA A 78 8.95 6.65 12.29
CA ALA A 78 8.05 7.80 12.37
C ALA A 78 7.28 7.84 13.70
N MET A 79 6.78 6.67 14.15
CA MET A 79 6.09 6.54 15.44
C MET A 79 7.03 6.87 16.62
N LEU A 80 8.24 6.29 16.64
CA LEU A 80 9.24 6.56 17.68
C LEU A 80 9.62 8.05 17.72
N GLN A 81 9.81 8.67 16.55
CA GLN A 81 10.12 10.09 16.47
C GLN A 81 8.97 10.97 16.99
N ALA A 82 7.72 10.62 16.68
CA ALA A 82 6.55 11.33 17.19
C ALA A 82 6.44 11.21 18.72
N MET A 83 6.68 10.02 19.27
CA MET A 83 6.69 9.79 20.73
C MET A 83 7.75 10.64 21.44
N VAL A 84 8.95 10.75 20.87
CA VAL A 84 10.03 11.59 21.43
C VAL A 84 9.69 13.07 21.33
N ASN A 85 9.11 13.53 20.22
CA ASN A 85 8.78 14.93 20.00
C ASN A 85 7.62 15.42 20.88
N ASN A 86 6.61 14.58 21.09
CA ASN A 86 5.46 14.91 21.94
C ASN A 86 4.81 13.65 22.54
N ALA A 87 5.26 13.29 23.74
CA ALA A 87 4.76 12.12 24.47
C ALA A 87 3.26 12.21 24.84
N SER A 88 2.65 13.40 24.81
CA SER A 88 1.23 13.63 25.10
C SER A 88 0.34 13.66 23.85
N GLN A 89 0.91 13.52 22.66
CA GLN A 89 0.16 13.48 21.41
C GLN A 89 -0.78 12.26 21.38
N SER A 90 -2.00 12.46 20.88
CA SER A 90 -2.91 11.34 20.62
C SER A 90 -2.34 10.43 19.53
N ILE A 91 -2.33 9.11 19.77
CA ILE A 91 -1.80 8.10 18.84
C ILE A 91 -2.45 8.21 17.47
N GLY A 92 -3.77 8.46 17.41
CA GLY A 92 -4.49 8.59 16.13
C GLY A 92 -4.15 9.84 15.31
N ALA A 93 -3.38 10.78 15.87
CA ALA A 93 -2.93 11.99 15.18
C ALA A 93 -1.48 11.90 14.71
N VAL A 94 -0.80 10.76 14.91
CA VAL A 94 0.58 10.55 14.44
C VAL A 94 0.55 10.24 12.94
N ASP A 95 1.25 11.05 12.14
CA ASP A 95 1.47 10.72 10.73
C ASP A 95 2.63 9.73 10.64
N ILE A 96 2.32 8.48 10.29
CA ILE A 96 3.30 7.41 10.12
C ILE A 96 3.78 7.30 8.68
N LEU A 97 3.08 7.91 7.72
CA LEU A 97 3.42 7.81 6.31
C LEU A 97 4.57 8.75 5.98
N SER A 98 5.49 8.30 5.12
CA SER A 98 6.45 9.22 4.53
C SER A 98 5.72 10.21 3.62
N LEU A 99 6.32 11.38 3.40
CA LEU A 99 5.76 12.38 2.48
C LEU A 99 5.54 11.80 1.07
N SER A 100 6.52 11.03 0.57
CA SER A 100 6.44 10.40 -0.75
C SER A 100 5.34 9.36 -0.85
N GLU A 101 5.15 8.55 0.19
CA GLU A 101 4.04 7.59 0.22
C GLU A 101 2.69 8.29 0.31
N ARG A 102 2.58 9.32 1.15
CA ARG A 102 1.35 10.11 1.27
C ARG A 102 0.97 10.76 -0.05
N GLU A 103 1.93 11.32 -0.77
CA GLU A 103 1.72 11.88 -2.13
C GLU A 103 1.28 10.80 -3.11
N LEU A 104 1.92 9.64 -3.12
CA LEU A 104 1.55 8.52 -3.99
C LEU A 104 0.09 8.09 -3.76
N LEU A 105 -0.28 7.87 -2.49
CA LEU A 105 -1.61 7.39 -2.10
C LEU A 105 -2.68 8.45 -2.34
N LEU A 106 -2.46 9.69 -1.92
CA LEU A 106 -3.50 10.72 -1.91
C LEU A 106 -3.58 11.53 -3.21
N GLN A 107 -2.50 11.59 -3.99
CA GLN A 107 -2.45 12.42 -5.20
C GLN A 107 -2.23 11.56 -6.44
N THR A 108 -1.14 10.80 -6.49
CA THR A 108 -0.74 10.09 -7.72
C THR A 108 -1.78 9.05 -8.15
N TRP A 109 -2.20 8.16 -7.24
CA TRP A 109 -3.23 7.16 -7.55
C TRP A 109 -4.63 7.75 -7.71
N ASN A 110 -4.90 8.90 -7.08
CA ASN A 110 -6.17 9.60 -7.18
C ASN A 110 -6.23 10.63 -8.31
N SER A 111 -5.22 10.68 -9.20
CA SER A 111 -5.19 11.57 -10.36
C SER A 111 -6.10 11.05 -11.50
N THR A 112 -7.39 10.88 -11.21
CA THR A 112 -8.39 10.33 -12.15
C THR A 112 -9.20 11.39 -12.87
N SER A 113 -8.89 12.67 -12.63
CA SER A 113 -9.57 13.80 -13.28
C SER A 113 -9.29 13.79 -14.78
N MET A 114 -10.35 13.63 -15.58
CA MET A 114 -10.30 13.78 -17.03
C MET A 114 -11.39 14.76 -17.48
N PRO A 115 -11.14 15.54 -18.54
CA PRO A 115 -12.17 16.35 -19.15
C PRO A 115 -13.36 15.47 -19.56
N TYR A 116 -14.52 15.75 -18.98
CA TYR A 116 -15.78 15.10 -19.32
C TYR A 116 -16.82 16.19 -19.59
N PRO A 117 -17.64 16.07 -20.66
CA PRO A 117 -18.67 17.05 -20.97
C PRO A 117 -19.84 16.93 -19.98
N ASP A 118 -19.67 17.51 -18.81
CA ASP A 118 -20.63 17.53 -17.69
C ASP A 118 -21.90 18.35 -17.96
N HIS A 119 -21.84 19.27 -18.93
CA HIS A 119 -22.98 20.06 -19.41
C HIS A 119 -23.91 19.28 -20.34
N LEU A 120 -23.49 18.10 -20.84
CA LEU A 120 -24.32 17.27 -21.72
C LEU A 120 -24.93 16.10 -20.95
N CYS A 121 -26.23 15.90 -21.15
CA CYS A 121 -26.87 14.67 -20.75
C CYS A 121 -26.45 13.52 -21.69
N VAL A 122 -26.51 12.28 -21.20
CA VAL A 122 -26.18 11.08 -21.99
C VAL A 122 -26.97 11.01 -23.30
N HIS A 123 -28.25 11.41 -23.30
CA HIS A 123 -29.05 11.45 -24.52
C HIS A 123 -28.56 12.48 -25.54
N GLN A 124 -28.01 13.62 -25.09
CA GLN A 124 -27.44 14.64 -25.98
C GLN A 124 -26.11 14.18 -26.57
N ILE A 125 -25.29 13.46 -25.80
CA ILE A 125 -24.08 12.80 -26.32
C ILE A 125 -24.48 11.77 -27.39
N PHE A 126 -25.54 11.00 -27.14
CA PHE A 126 -26.08 10.05 -28.10
C PHE A 126 -26.63 10.73 -29.37
N GLU A 127 -27.40 11.81 -29.24
CA GLU A 127 -27.92 12.58 -30.38
C GLU A 127 -26.80 13.15 -31.25
N ASN A 128 -25.74 13.69 -30.64
CA ASN A 128 -24.55 14.13 -31.38
C ASN A 128 -23.92 12.97 -32.18
N GLN A 129 -23.89 11.76 -31.63
CA GLN A 129 -23.40 10.57 -32.33
C GLN A 129 -24.32 10.18 -33.50
N VAL A 130 -25.64 10.36 -33.35
CA VAL A 130 -26.63 10.14 -34.43
C VAL A 130 -26.38 11.07 -35.60
N GLU A 131 -26.03 12.34 -35.35
CA GLU A 131 -25.70 13.30 -36.41
C GLU A 131 -24.40 12.94 -37.13
N GLN A 132 -23.39 12.46 -36.40
CA GLN A 132 -22.07 12.13 -36.96
C GLN A 132 -22.07 10.81 -37.75
N SER A 133 -22.86 9.82 -37.34
CA SER A 133 -22.83 8.47 -37.92
C SER A 133 -24.21 7.83 -37.92
N PRO A 134 -25.18 8.42 -38.65
CA PRO A 134 -26.59 8.06 -38.52
C PRO A 134 -26.89 6.62 -38.96
N ASP A 135 -26.18 6.12 -39.96
CA ASP A 135 -26.48 4.85 -40.62
C ASP A 135 -25.61 3.70 -40.08
N VAL A 136 -24.81 3.95 -39.03
CA VAL A 136 -24.05 2.92 -38.31
C VAL A 136 -24.97 2.18 -37.35
N ILE A 137 -24.78 0.86 -37.23
CA ILE A 137 -25.53 0.01 -36.31
C ILE A 137 -25.20 0.40 -34.86
N ALA A 138 -26.23 0.79 -34.11
CA ALA A 138 -26.14 1.18 -32.70
C ALA A 138 -26.58 0.08 -31.73
N LEU A 139 -27.51 -0.79 -32.17
CA LEU A 139 -28.07 -1.87 -31.36
C LEU A 139 -28.25 -3.12 -32.22
N VAL A 140 -27.83 -4.27 -31.71
CA VAL A 140 -28.10 -5.59 -32.29
C VAL A 140 -28.78 -6.45 -31.23
N HIS A 141 -29.89 -7.07 -31.59
CA HIS A 141 -30.59 -8.04 -30.77
C HIS A 141 -31.09 -9.17 -31.67
N GLU A 142 -30.49 -10.35 -31.52
CA GLU A 142 -30.73 -11.50 -32.40
C GLU A 142 -30.52 -11.13 -33.89
N ASP A 143 -31.50 -11.39 -34.75
CA ASP A 143 -31.47 -11.07 -36.19
C ASP A 143 -31.88 -9.61 -36.49
N GLN A 144 -32.13 -8.80 -35.47
CA GLN A 144 -32.51 -7.40 -35.62
C GLN A 144 -31.33 -6.47 -35.34
N SER A 145 -31.11 -5.52 -36.25
CA SER A 145 -30.15 -4.42 -36.07
C SER A 145 -30.87 -3.08 -36.24
N LEU A 146 -30.55 -2.12 -35.38
CA LEU A 146 -30.99 -0.74 -35.51
C LEU A 146 -29.79 0.17 -35.71
N THR A 147 -29.89 1.07 -36.68
CA THR A 147 -28.95 2.18 -36.84
C THR A 147 -29.15 3.23 -35.76
N TYR A 148 -28.14 4.09 -35.53
CA TYR A 148 -28.26 5.25 -34.63
C TYR A 148 -29.50 6.07 -34.94
N ARG A 149 -29.77 6.36 -36.23
CA ARG A 149 -30.94 7.12 -36.67
C ARG A 149 -32.26 6.44 -36.31
N GLU A 150 -32.38 5.13 -36.56
CA GLU A 150 -33.61 4.37 -36.27
C GLU A 150 -33.87 4.28 -34.77
N LEU A 151 -32.81 4.04 -33.98
CA LEU A 151 -32.90 3.97 -32.52
C LEU A 151 -33.32 5.31 -31.93
N ASN A 152 -32.69 6.41 -32.37
CA ASN A 152 -33.05 7.77 -31.93
C ASN A 152 -34.51 8.12 -32.26
N THR A 153 -34.94 7.80 -33.48
CA THR A 153 -36.32 8.06 -33.92
C THR A 153 -37.34 7.31 -33.06
N ARG A 154 -37.06 6.04 -32.70
CA ARG A 154 -37.95 5.26 -31.81
C ARG A 154 -37.94 5.80 -30.38
N ALA A 155 -36.78 6.18 -29.85
CA ALA A 155 -36.66 6.75 -28.52
C ALA A 155 -37.46 8.06 -28.41
N ASN A 156 -37.33 8.96 -29.38
CA ASN A 156 -38.03 10.25 -29.41
C ASN A 156 -39.56 10.11 -29.54
N ARG A 157 -40.05 9.02 -30.16
CA ARG A 157 -41.49 8.73 -30.20
C ARG A 157 -42.06 8.27 -28.86
N LEU A 158 -41.24 7.63 -28.02
CA LEU A 158 -41.66 7.15 -26.69
C LEU A 158 -41.53 8.21 -25.61
N ALA A 159 -40.67 9.20 -25.82
CA ALA A 159 -40.46 10.32 -24.90
C ALA A 159 -41.54 11.42 -25.02
N LEU A 160 -42.36 11.37 -26.09
CA LEU A 160 -43.51 12.25 -26.34
C LEU A 160 -44.80 11.65 -25.76
#